data_AF-A0A673C3J7-F1
#
_entry.id   AF-A0A673C3J7-F1
#
_cell.length_a   1.000
_cell.length_b   1.000
_cell.length_c   1.000
_cell.angle_alpha   90.00
_cell.angle_beta   90.00
_cell.angle_gamma   90.00
#
_symmetry.space_group_name_H-M   'P 1'
#
loop_
_entity.id
_entity.type
_entity.pdbx_description
1 polymer ?
#
loop_
_entity_poly.entity_id
_entity_poly.type
_entity_poly.pdbx_seq_one_letter_code
_entity_poly.pdbx_strand_id
1 'polypeptide(L)' 'SDDTDRKKGAGSYYHLTHSELVALLVQREVELRRLKPQVKDLEDYIDTLLVRIMEQKPTLLQVRSKFK' A
#
# COMPACT_ATOMS: atom_id res chain seq x y z
N SER A 1 16.56 29.35 -2.77
CA SER A 1 16.45 28.92 -1.36
C SER A 1 15.61 27.65 -1.33
N ASP A 2 16.21 26.51 -1.62
CA ASP A 2 15.49 25.26 -1.92
C ASP A 2 16.11 24.04 -1.20
N ASP A 3 16.43 24.23 0.08
CA ASP A 3 17.12 23.23 0.91
C ASP A 3 16.36 22.89 2.21
N THR A 4 15.08 23.26 2.30
CA THR A 4 14.27 23.02 3.52
C THR A 4 13.47 21.72 3.48
N ASP A 5 13.38 21.02 2.35
CA ASP A 5 12.53 19.84 2.22
C ASP A 5 13.24 18.50 2.53
N ARG A 6 14.58 18.51 2.59
CA ARG A 6 15.38 17.27 2.79
C ARG A 6 15.64 16.90 4.27
N LYS A 7 15.26 17.75 5.23
CA LYS A 7 15.53 17.57 6.68
C LYS A 7 14.29 17.40 7.58
N LYS A 8 13.11 17.09 7.02
CA LYS A 8 11.89 16.86 7.83
C LYS A 8 11.72 15.45 8.42
N GLY A 9 12.65 14.52 8.16
CA GLY A 9 12.48 13.11 8.57
C GLY A 9 12.78 12.82 10.04
N ALA A 10 13.81 13.43 10.62
CA ALA A 10 14.25 13.16 12.00
C ALA A 10 14.03 14.36 12.94
N GLY A 11 14.21 15.58 12.43
CA GLY A 11 14.04 16.85 13.16
C GLY A 11 12.63 17.07 13.74
N SER A 12 11.62 16.48 13.09
CA SER A 12 10.20 16.76 13.37
C SER A 12 9.63 15.98 14.57
N TYR A 13 10.43 15.13 15.22
CA TYR A 13 9.98 14.29 16.34
C TYR A 13 10.63 14.67 17.68
N TYR A 14 11.67 15.51 17.68
CA TYR A 14 12.41 15.88 18.89
C TYR A 14 11.63 16.76 19.87
N HIS A 15 10.55 17.39 19.44
CA HIS A 15 9.71 18.23 20.29
C HIS A 15 8.54 17.46 20.92
N LEU A 16 8.39 16.17 20.60
CA LEU A 16 7.31 15.35 21.10
C LEU A 16 7.72 14.65 22.38
N THR A 17 6.79 14.62 23.33
CA THR A 17 6.89 13.80 24.54
C THR A 17 6.83 12.31 24.19
N HIS A 18 7.33 11.47 25.10
CA HIS A 18 7.27 10.01 24.93
C HIS A 18 5.84 9.51 24.64
N SER A 19 4.85 10.07 25.35
CA SER A 19 3.42 9.79 25.14
C SER A 19 2.92 10.14 23.74
N GLU A 20 3.36 11.28 23.18
CA GLU A 20 2.94 11.72 21.84
C GLU A 20 3.57 10.85 20.75
N LEU A 21 4.82 10.42 20.92
CA LEU A 21 5.46 9.47 20.02
C LEU A 21 4.75 8.12 20.03
N VAL A 22 4.36 7.61 21.20
CA VAL A 22 3.59 6.37 21.30
C VAL A 22 2.23 6.52 20.63
N ALA A 23 1.53 7.62 20.85
CA ALA A 23 0.22 7.87 20.23
C ALA A 23 0.33 7.89 18.69
N LEU A 24 1.35 8.55 18.13
CA LEU A 24 1.61 8.58 16.69
C LEU A 24 1.93 7.20 16.13
N LEU A 25 2.76 6.41 16.83
CA LEU A 25 3.09 5.04 16.42
C LEU A 25 1.84 4.15 16.39
N VAL A 26 1.00 4.21 17.43
CA VAL A 26 -0.25 3.46 17.51
C VAL A 26 -1.21 3.87 16.39
N GLN A 27 -1.33 5.17 16.11
CA GLN A 27 -2.15 5.67 15.01
C GLN A 27 -1.68 5.12 13.65
N ARG A 28 -0.37 5.18 13.39
CA ARG A 28 0.21 4.62 12.15
C ARG A 28 0.03 3.12 12.04
N GLU A 29 0.17 2.39 13.13
CA GLU A 29 -0.07 0.95 13.15
C GLU A 29 -1.54 0.62 12.82
N VAL A 30 -2.50 1.38 13.34
CA VAL A 30 -3.93 1.22 13.01
C VAL A 30 -4.19 1.53 11.54
N GLU A 31 -3.61 2.60 10.99
CA GLU A 31 -3.72 2.94 9.57
C GLU A 31 -3.16 1.81 8.67
N LEU A 32 -1.98 1.29 9.01
CA LEU A 32 -1.36 0.16 8.29
C LEU A 32 -2.17 -1.13 8.41
N ARG A 33 -2.73 -1.41 9.60
CA ARG A 33 -3.62 -2.55 9.83
C ARG A 33 -4.92 -2.46 9.04
N ARG A 34 -5.40 -1.26 8.70
CA ARG A 34 -6.59 -1.08 7.84
C ARG A 34 -6.30 -1.32 6.35
N LEU A 35 -5.06 -1.06 5.91
CA LEU A 35 -4.66 -1.26 4.53
C LEU A 35 -4.49 -2.74 4.17
N LYS A 36 -4.01 -3.56 5.12
CA LYS A 36 -3.76 -4.99 4.88
C LYS A 36 -5.03 -5.79 4.48
N PRO A 37 -6.18 -5.64 5.17
CA PRO A 37 -7.44 -6.26 4.74
C PRO A 37 -7.87 -5.83 3.35
N GLN A 38 -7.74 -4.53 3.01
CA GLN A 38 -8.15 -4.04 1.69
C GLN A 38 -7.33 -4.67 0.56
N VAL A 39 -6.03 -4.87 0.75
CA VAL A 39 -5.20 -5.58 -0.23
C VAL A 39 -5.66 -7.03 -0.37
N LYS A 40 -5.94 -7.71 0.74
CA LYS A 40 -6.40 -9.09 0.72
C LYS A 40 -7.76 -9.25 0.03
N ASP A 41 -8.71 -8.36 0.30
CA ASP A 41 -10.02 -8.36 -0.35
C ASP A 41 -9.89 -8.15 -1.87
N LEU A 42 -8.97 -7.28 -2.30
CA LEU A 42 -8.67 -7.05 -3.71
C LEU A 42 -8.00 -8.26 -4.36
N GLU A 43 -7.07 -8.92 -3.67
CA GLU A 43 -6.44 -10.17 -4.13
C GLU A 43 -7.49 -11.27 -4.32
N ASP A 44 -8.38 -11.49 -3.34
CA ASP A 44 -9.42 -12.51 -3.42
C ASP A 44 -10.43 -12.22 -4.56
N TYR A 45 -10.72 -10.94 -4.80
CA TYR A 45 -11.53 -10.52 -5.93
C TYR A 45 -10.84 -10.79 -7.28
N ILE A 46 -9.54 -10.49 -7.38
CA ILE A 46 -8.74 -10.81 -8.57
C ILE A 46 -8.76 -12.31 -8.82
N ASP A 47 -8.51 -13.15 -7.80
CA ASP A 47 -8.49 -14.61 -7.93
C ASP A 47 -9.85 -15.14 -8.42
N THR A 48 -10.95 -14.67 -7.83
CA THR A 48 -12.31 -15.05 -8.24
C THR A 48 -12.59 -14.68 -9.69
N LEU A 49 -12.15 -13.49 -10.11
CA LEU A 49 -12.33 -13.01 -11.48
C LEU A 49 -11.47 -13.80 -12.48
N LEU A 50 -10.24 -14.15 -12.10
CA LEU A 50 -9.33 -14.94 -12.93
C LEU A 50 -9.90 -16.33 -13.22
N VAL A 51 -10.48 -17.02 -12.23
CA VAL A 51 -11.15 -18.33 -12.45
C VAL A 51 -12.23 -18.20 -13.53
N ARG A 52 -13.11 -17.20 -13.39
CA ARG A 52 -14.19 -16.97 -14.35
C ARG A 52 -13.67 -16.65 -15.75
N ILE A 53 -12.59 -15.87 -15.86
CA ILE A 53 -11.97 -15.54 -17.14
C ILE A 53 -11.34 -16.79 -17.77
N MET A 54 -10.65 -17.62 -16.98
CA MET A 54 -10.03 -18.85 -17.45
C MET A 54 -11.06 -19.85 -17.99
N GLU A 55 -12.24 -19.92 -17.38
CA GLU A 55 -13.34 -20.78 -17.82
C GLU A 55 -14.07 -20.25 -19.06
N GLN A 56 -14.35 -18.93 -19.12
CA GLN A 56 -15.20 -18.37 -20.17
C GLN A 56 -14.44 -17.81 -21.37
N LYS A 57 -13.32 -17.12 -21.15
CA LYS A 57 -12.58 -16.43 -22.22
C LYS A 57 -11.09 -16.26 -21.85
N PRO A 58 -10.29 -17.34 -21.89
CA PRO A 58 -8.90 -17.32 -21.44
C PRO A 58 -8.00 -16.41 -22.29
N THR A 59 -8.44 -16.02 -23.51
CA THR A 59 -7.70 -15.10 -24.37
C THR A 59 -7.54 -13.70 -23.79
N LEU A 60 -8.37 -13.30 -22.82
CA LEU A 60 -8.20 -12.03 -22.10
C LEU A 60 -6.92 -11.98 -21.25
N LEU A 61 -6.37 -13.14 -20.86
CA LEU A 61 -5.12 -13.23 -20.12
C LEU A 61 -3.88 -13.28 -21.02
N GLN A 62 -4.05 -13.17 -22.35
CA GLN A 62 -2.92 -13.20 -23.29
C GLN A 62 -2.04 -11.97 -23.12
N VAL A 63 -0.83 -12.16 -22.59
CA VAL A 63 0.21 -11.13 -22.57
C VAL A 63 0.81 -11.03 -23.97
N ARG A 64 0.54 -9.95 -24.70
CA ARG A 64 1.31 -9.64 -25.91
C ARG A 64 2.68 -9.12 -25.48
N SER A 65 3.74 -9.83 -25.87
CA SER A 65 5.10 -9.31 -25.73
C SER A 65 5.18 -7.97 -26.45
N LYS A 66 5.31 -6.88 -25.68
CA LYS A 66 5.53 -5.56 -26.24
C LYS A 66 7.01 -5.49 -26.62
N PHE A 67 7.27 -5.87 -27.87
CA PHE A 67 8.52 -5.67 -28.63
C PHE A 67 9.67 -6.65 -28.30
N LYS A 68 10.30 -7.11 -29.39
CA LYS A 68 11.49 -7.94 -29.49
C LYS A 68 12.63 -7.08 -30.02
#